data_AF-A0A974Y728-F1
#
_entry.id   AF-A0A974Y728-F1
#
_cell.length_a   1.000
_cell.length_b   1.000
_cell.length_c   1.000
_cell.angle_alpha   90.00
_cell.angle_beta   90.00
_cell.angle_gamma   90.00
#
_symmetry.space_group_name_H-M   'P 1'
#
loop_
_entity.id
_entity.type
_entity.pdbx_description
1 polymer ?
#
loop_
_entity_poly.entity_id
_entity_poly.type
_entity_poly.pdbx_seq_one_letter_code
_entity_poly.pdbx_strand_id
1 'polypeptide(L)'
;MTNADLKKKREILFAKFPPGQVPEAADDLQTLDEVAVEPKHEKRVVGVSYELTQHTLEELEGHLEDKGFHLDNTLMSKLTRALIHYVEDTQLHNIGAPERRIKRSSQEAYVKAWELHPHGDHDDTPPEWREYK
;
A
#
# COMPACT_ATOMS: atom_id res chain seq x y z
N MET A 1 0.27 8.52 -6.51
CA MET A 1 0.41 7.93 -5.16
C MET A 1 1.48 8.72 -4.45
N THR A 2 1.21 9.24 -3.25
CA THR A 2 2.23 9.96 -2.49
C THR A 2 3.20 8.94 -1.91
N ASN A 3 4.47 9.34 -1.74
CA ASN A 3 5.53 8.46 -1.21
C ASN A 3 5.22 7.90 0.20
N ALA A 4 4.22 8.47 0.89
CA ALA A 4 3.75 8.00 2.20
C ALA A 4 2.96 6.69 2.13
N ASP A 5 2.28 6.39 1.02
CA ASP A 5 1.47 5.17 0.90
C ASP A 5 2.32 3.90 0.80
N LEU A 6 3.58 4.02 0.36
CA LEU A 6 4.48 2.91 0.11
C LEU A 6 5.33 2.54 1.33
N LYS A 7 5.46 3.44 2.31
CA LYS A 7 6.09 3.14 3.60
C LYS A 7 5.19 2.28 4.46
N LYS A 8 5.63 1.06 4.76
CA LYS A 8 4.91 0.12 5.61
C LYS A 8 5.52 0.09 7.00
N LYS A 9 4.65 -0.14 7.99
CA LYS A 9 5.02 -0.45 9.37
C LYS A 9 4.27 -1.70 9.80
N ARG A 10 4.97 -2.76 10.13
CA ARG A 10 4.42 -4.08 10.48
C ARG A 10 5.04 -4.61 11.75
N GLU A 11 4.39 -5.60 12.33
CA GLU A 11 4.88 -6.35 13.48
C GLU A 11 4.95 -7.82 13.09
N ILE A 12 6.15 -8.40 13.23
CA ILE A 12 6.40 -9.82 13.07
C ILE A 12 6.32 -10.45 14.45
N LEU A 13 5.29 -11.24 14.69
CA LEU A 13 5.05 -11.94 15.96
C LEU A 13 5.70 -13.32 15.93
N PHE A 14 6.48 -13.64 16.96
CA PHE A 14 7.18 -14.91 17.11
C PHE A 14 6.41 -15.87 18.01
N ALA A 15 6.57 -17.16 17.74
CA ALA A 15 6.10 -18.23 18.60
C ALA A 15 6.72 -18.13 20.00
N LYS A 16 6.03 -18.70 21.00
CA LYS A 16 6.52 -18.69 22.38
C LYS A 16 7.84 -19.46 22.55
N PHE A 17 8.09 -20.45 21.70
CA PHE A 17 9.29 -21.28 21.72
C PHE A 17 9.85 -21.41 20.29
N PRO A 18 11.17 -21.46 20.13
CA PRO A 18 12.21 -21.31 21.17
C PRO A 18 12.27 -19.88 21.78
N PRO A 19 12.80 -19.70 23.00
CA PRO A 19 13.04 -18.37 23.56
C PRO A 19 14.23 -17.69 22.86
N GLY A 20 14.38 -16.37 23.00
CA GLY A 20 15.54 -15.63 22.45
C GLY A 20 15.41 -15.22 20.98
N GLN A 21 14.32 -15.59 20.29
CA GLN A 21 14.15 -15.30 18.87
C GLN A 21 14.11 -13.82 18.52
N VAL A 22 13.50 -12.97 19.35
CA VAL A 22 13.34 -11.53 19.06
C VAL A 22 14.67 -10.80 18.90
N PRO A 23 15.62 -10.84 19.86
CA PRO A 23 16.89 -10.15 19.69
C PRO A 23 17.70 -10.71 18.51
N GLU A 24 17.76 -12.04 18.35
CA GLU A 24 18.49 -12.67 17.24
C GLU A 24 17.89 -12.30 15.87
N ALA A 25 16.57 -12.34 15.72
CA ALA A 25 15.89 -11.93 14.50
C ALA A 25 16.02 -10.43 14.23
N ALA A 26 16.02 -9.61 15.27
CA ALA A 26 16.20 -8.17 15.11
C ALA A 26 17.62 -7.81 14.65
N ASP A 27 18.64 -8.49 15.18
CA ASP A 27 20.02 -8.33 14.72
C ASP A 27 20.17 -8.79 13.27
N ASP A 28 19.50 -9.89 12.92
CA ASP A 28 19.49 -10.42 11.56
C ASP A 28 18.84 -9.46 10.56
N LEU A 29 17.65 -8.97 10.86
CA LEU A 29 16.92 -8.02 10.01
C LEU A 29 17.66 -6.68 9.87
N GLN A 30 18.44 -6.25 10.87
CA GLN A 30 19.26 -5.04 10.78
C GLN A 30 20.39 -5.15 9.75
N THR A 31 20.71 -6.36 9.28
CA THR A 31 21.69 -6.56 8.20
C THR A 31 21.10 -6.30 6.81
N LEU A 32 19.77 -6.25 6.69
CA LEU A 32 19.08 -5.95 5.44
C LEU A 32 19.08 -4.43 5.20
N ASP A 33 19.38 -4.02 3.97
CA ASP A 33 19.36 -2.61 3.59
C ASP A 33 17.93 -2.07 3.58
N GLU A 34 17.76 -0.79 3.93
CA GLU A 34 16.47 -0.08 3.92
C GLU A 34 15.33 -0.70 4.78
N VAL A 35 15.68 -1.48 5.82
CA VAL A 35 14.72 -1.98 6.84
C VAL A 35 15.02 -1.35 8.20
N ALA A 36 14.05 -0.62 8.75
CA ALA A 36 14.13 -0.14 10.13
C ALA A 36 13.50 -1.14 11.10
N VAL A 37 14.23 -1.51 12.16
CA VAL A 37 13.88 -2.61 13.08
C VAL A 37 13.66 -2.08 14.50
N GLU A 38 12.60 -2.53 15.17
CA GLU A 38 12.23 -2.16 16.54
C GLU A 38 11.88 -3.43 17.36
N PRO A 39 12.82 -4.01 18.13
CA PRO A 39 12.56 -5.22 18.90
C PRO A 39 11.70 -4.98 20.15
N LYS A 40 10.62 -5.74 20.29
CA LYS A 40 9.65 -5.69 21.42
C LYS A 40 9.63 -7.02 22.17
N HIS A 41 10.70 -7.22 22.94
CA HIS A 41 11.02 -8.45 23.67
C HIS A 41 9.86 -9.04 24.47
N GLU A 42 9.20 -8.22 25.31
CA GLU A 42 8.08 -8.65 26.16
C GLU A 42 6.86 -9.15 25.36
N LYS A 43 6.71 -8.64 24.13
CA LYS A 43 5.59 -8.98 23.24
C LYS A 43 5.91 -10.13 22.29
N ARG A 44 7.16 -10.62 22.26
CA ARG A 44 7.68 -11.55 21.24
C ARG A 44 7.51 -11.00 19.83
N VAL A 45 7.73 -9.70 19.65
CA VAL A 45 7.50 -9.01 18.37
C VAL A 45 8.78 -8.32 17.91
N VAL A 46 9.02 -8.31 16.61
CA VAL A 46 9.92 -7.34 15.96
C VAL A 46 9.06 -6.41 15.10
N GLY A 47 9.07 -5.11 15.42
CA GLY A 47 8.50 -4.09 14.56
C GLY A 47 9.44 -3.85 13.37
N VAL A 48 8.89 -3.78 12.16
CA VAL A 48 9.65 -3.50 10.94
C VAL A 48 9.01 -2.33 10.20
N SER A 49 9.83 -1.44 9.65
CA SER A 49 9.38 -0.42 8.71
C SER A 49 10.24 -0.48 7.45
N TYR A 50 9.59 -0.48 6.30
CA TYR A 50 10.25 -0.66 5.00
C TYR A 50 9.46 0.05 3.90
N GLU A 51 10.13 0.29 2.78
CA GLU A 51 9.50 0.80 1.56
C GLU A 51 9.00 -0.39 0.73
N LEU A 52 7.72 -0.37 0.32
CA LEU A 52 7.10 -1.52 -0.37
C LEU A 52 7.78 -1.89 -1.69
N THR A 53 8.45 -0.94 -2.35
CA THR A 53 9.18 -1.18 -3.60
C THR A 53 10.51 -1.91 -3.41
N GLN A 54 10.97 -2.05 -2.16
CA GLN A 54 12.25 -2.65 -1.80
C GLN A 54 12.07 -3.97 -1.05
N HIS A 55 11.09 -4.02 -0.14
CA HIS A 55 10.78 -5.18 0.69
C HIS A 55 9.28 -5.38 0.84
N THR A 56 8.88 -6.62 1.10
CA THR A 56 7.51 -6.97 1.49
C THR A 56 7.50 -7.68 2.85
N LEU A 57 6.35 -7.70 3.54
CA LEU A 57 6.26 -8.48 4.79
C LEU A 57 6.53 -9.97 4.53
N GLU A 58 6.01 -10.50 3.43
CA GLU A 58 6.15 -11.92 3.06
C GLU A 58 7.62 -12.31 2.88
N GLU A 59 8.40 -11.47 2.20
CA GLU A 59 9.84 -11.68 2.02
C GLU A 59 10.60 -11.66 3.35
N LEU A 60 10.35 -10.67 4.20
CA LEU A 60 11.02 -10.57 5.51
C LEU A 60 10.67 -11.75 6.42
N GLU A 61 9.42 -12.20 6.41
CA GLU A 61 8.98 -13.37 7.17
C GLU A 61 9.60 -14.66 6.62
N GLY A 62 9.62 -14.84 5.29
CA GLY A 62 10.24 -15.98 4.63
C GLY A 62 11.75 -16.06 4.92
N HIS A 63 12.44 -14.92 4.89
CA HIS A 63 13.85 -14.82 5.26
C HIS A 63 14.14 -15.32 6.68
N LEU A 64 13.28 -14.94 7.64
CA LEU A 64 13.38 -15.40 9.01
C LEU A 64 13.07 -16.90 9.15
N GLU A 65 12.02 -17.37 8.47
CA GLU A 65 11.65 -18.80 8.48
C GLU A 65 12.77 -19.67 7.85
N ASP A 66 13.40 -19.22 6.77
CA ASP A 66 14.55 -19.88 6.13
C ASP A 66 15.78 -20.00 7.06
N LYS A 67 15.95 -19.03 7.98
CA LYS A 67 16.98 -19.05 9.03
C LYS A 67 16.60 -19.88 10.26
N GLY A 68 15.39 -20.44 10.28
CA GLY A 68 14.91 -21.31 11.37
C GLY A 68 14.20 -20.57 12.51
N PHE A 69 13.85 -19.29 12.31
CA PHE A 69 12.96 -18.61 13.25
C PHE A 69 11.53 -19.14 13.12
N HIS A 70 10.82 -19.15 14.24
CA HIS A 70 9.48 -19.69 14.40
C HIS A 70 8.50 -18.55 14.63
N LEU A 71 7.77 -18.19 13.58
CA LEU A 71 6.73 -17.17 13.65
C LEU A 71 5.44 -17.71 14.31
N ASP A 72 4.60 -16.81 14.81
CA ASP A 72 3.32 -17.20 15.41
C ASP A 72 2.40 -17.84 14.37
N ASN A 73 1.94 -19.05 14.70
CA ASN A 73 1.19 -19.90 13.79
C ASN A 73 -0.28 -20.07 14.21
N THR A 74 -0.80 -19.19 15.07
CA THR A 74 -2.23 -19.18 15.38
C THR A 74 -3.03 -18.82 14.13
N LEU A 75 -4.29 -19.28 14.08
CA LEU A 75 -5.17 -19.01 12.94
C LEU A 75 -5.33 -17.50 12.68
N MET A 76 -5.46 -16.70 13.74
CA MET A 76 -5.61 -15.25 13.63
C MET A 76 -4.37 -14.60 13.00
N SER A 77 -3.17 -14.98 13.45
CA SER A 77 -1.91 -14.48 12.87
C SER A 77 -1.76 -14.88 11.41
N LYS A 78 -2.11 -16.13 11.05
CA LYS A 78 -2.08 -16.58 9.65
C LYS A 78 -3.03 -15.79 8.75
N LEU A 79 -4.27 -15.55 9.21
CA LEU A 79 -5.24 -14.76 8.44
C LEU A 79 -4.80 -13.30 8.28
N THR A 80 -4.23 -12.72 9.34
CA THR A 80 -3.74 -11.33 9.31
C THR A 80 -2.57 -11.20 8.35
N ARG A 81 -1.59 -12.12 8.41
CA ARG A 81 -0.45 -12.17 7.48
C ARG A 81 -0.90 -12.35 6.04
N ALA A 82 -1.76 -13.32 5.76
CA ALA A 82 -2.28 -13.55 4.41
C ALA A 82 -3.00 -12.32 3.82
N LEU A 83 -3.75 -11.58 4.64
CA LEU A 83 -4.38 -10.33 4.20
C LEU A 83 -3.33 -9.26 3.88
N ILE A 84 -2.30 -9.12 4.72
CA ILE A 84 -1.21 -8.16 4.49
C ILE A 84 -0.46 -8.51 3.20
N HIS A 85 -0.06 -9.77 3.02
CA HIS A 85 0.63 -10.27 1.83
C HIS A 85 -0.19 -9.97 0.57
N TYR A 86 -1.47 -10.33 0.56
CA TYR A 86 -2.36 -10.05 -0.57
C TYR A 86 -2.46 -8.54 -0.89
N VAL A 87 -2.59 -7.69 0.13
CA VAL A 87 -2.71 -6.24 -0.06
C VAL A 87 -1.40 -5.65 -0.58
N GLU A 88 -0.26 -6.06 -0.07
CA GLU A 88 1.06 -5.60 -0.49
C GLU A 88 1.38 -6.05 -1.91
N ASP A 89 1.13 -7.31 -2.23
CA ASP A 89 1.24 -7.87 -3.58
C ASP A 89 0.33 -7.12 -4.58
N THR A 90 -0.94 -6.90 -4.23
CA THR A 90 -1.87 -6.15 -5.08
C THR A 90 -1.41 -4.71 -5.31
N GLN A 91 -0.82 -4.06 -4.30
CA GLN A 91 -0.29 -2.71 -4.45
C GLN A 91 0.90 -2.68 -5.41
N LEU A 92 1.84 -3.61 -5.27
CA LEU A 92 2.97 -3.74 -6.20
C LEU A 92 2.52 -3.99 -7.63
N HIS A 93 1.58 -4.91 -7.83
CA HIS A 93 0.97 -5.18 -9.13
C HIS A 93 0.33 -3.93 -9.74
N ASN A 94 -0.36 -3.11 -8.94
CA ASN A 94 -0.99 -1.88 -9.42
C ASN A 94 0.02 -0.76 -9.74
N ILE A 95 1.16 -0.71 -9.04
CA ILE A 95 2.25 0.25 -9.34
C ILE A 95 2.92 -0.13 -10.67
N GLY A 96 3.12 -1.42 -10.92
CA GLY A 96 3.68 -1.92 -12.17
C GLY A 96 2.70 -1.94 -13.35
N ALA A 97 1.40 -1.77 -13.10
CA ALA A 97 0.39 -1.81 -14.14
C ALA A 97 0.52 -0.59 -15.08
N PRO A 98 0.50 -0.80 -16.41
CA PRO A 98 0.52 0.32 -17.33
C PRO A 98 -0.71 1.21 -17.12
N GLU A 99 -0.52 2.53 -17.16
CA GLU A 99 -1.64 3.47 -17.16
C GLU A 99 -2.64 3.05 -18.23
N ARG A 100 -3.87 2.74 -17.82
CA ARG A 100 -4.95 2.48 -18.77
C ARG A 100 -5.07 3.74 -19.61
N ARG A 101 -4.74 3.66 -20.91
CA ARG A 101 -5.09 4.71 -21.88
C ARG A 101 -6.60 4.86 -21.86
N ILE A 102 -7.09 5.81 -21.06
CA ILE A 102 -8.44 6.34 -21.20
C ILE A 102 -8.49 6.83 -22.65
N LYS A 103 -9.33 6.20 -23.48
CA LYS A 103 -9.47 6.62 -24.87
C LYS A 103 -9.81 8.12 -24.86
N ARG A 104 -8.95 8.99 -25.40
CA ARG A 104 -9.23 10.44 -25.50
C ARG A 104 -10.59 10.72 -26.13
N SER A 105 -11.05 9.83 -27.01
CA SER A 105 -12.37 9.88 -27.64
C SER A 105 -13.54 9.86 -26.65
N SER A 106 -13.44 9.22 -25.48
CA SER A 106 -14.54 9.22 -24.51
C SER A 106 -14.63 10.54 -23.74
N GLN A 107 -13.50 11.23 -23.51
CA GLN A 107 -13.50 12.58 -22.93
C GLN A 107 -14.03 13.61 -23.91
N GLU A 108 -13.60 13.59 -25.17
CA GLU A 108 -14.13 14.50 -26.21
C GLU A 108 -15.63 14.27 -26.47
N ALA A 109 -16.07 13.01 -26.48
CA ALA A 109 -17.49 12.69 -26.59
C ALA A 109 -18.28 13.18 -25.37
N TYR A 110 -17.72 13.06 -24.17
CA TYR A 110 -18.36 13.54 -22.94
C TYR A 110 -18.39 15.08 -22.88
N VAL A 111 -17.32 15.77 -23.29
CA VAL A 111 -17.26 17.23 -23.40
C VAL A 111 -18.28 17.74 -24.42
N LYS A 112 -18.32 17.15 -25.62
CA LYS A 112 -19.32 17.51 -26.64
C LYS A 112 -20.74 17.22 -26.18
N ALA A 113 -20.97 16.08 -25.53
CA ALA A 113 -22.27 15.77 -24.95
C ALA A 113 -22.62 16.82 -23.90
N TRP A 114 -21.72 17.14 -22.97
CA TRP A 114 -21.91 18.17 -21.95
C TRP A 114 -22.23 19.54 -22.55
N GLU A 115 -21.49 20.01 -23.55
CA GLU A 115 -21.76 21.28 -24.26
C GLU A 115 -23.15 21.33 -24.92
N LEU A 116 -23.70 20.18 -25.32
CA LEU A 116 -25.02 20.07 -25.94
C LEU A 116 -26.17 19.95 -24.92
N HIS A 117 -25.88 19.80 -23.63
CA HIS A 117 -26.93 19.79 -22.61
C HIS A 117 -27.26 21.23 -22.17
N PRO A 118 -28.54 21.61 -22.09
CA PRO A 118 -28.93 22.91 -21.55
C PRO A 118 -28.54 23.01 -20.07
N HIS A 119 -27.55 23.83 -19.76
CA HIS A 119 -27.17 24.17 -18.39
C HIS A 119 -27.80 25.50 -18.00
N GLY A 120 -28.28 25.64 -16.76
CA GLY A 120 -28.99 26.83 -16.29
C GLY A 120 -28.13 28.09 -16.15
N ASP A 121 -26.83 28.01 -16.44
CA ASP A 121 -25.87 29.11 -16.47
C ASP A 121 -25.52 29.58 -17.90
N HIS A 122 -26.10 28.93 -18.93
CA HIS A 122 -25.97 29.38 -20.31
C HIS A 122 -26.92 30.56 -20.54
N ASP A 123 -26.41 31.77 -20.29
CA ASP A 123 -27.13 32.99 -20.63
C ASP A 123 -27.05 33.25 -22.14
N ASP A 124 -28.04 32.74 -22.85
CA ASP A 124 -28.24 32.97 -24.30
C ASP A 124 -28.64 34.43 -24.62
N THR A 125 -28.76 35.32 -23.62
CA THR A 125 -29.15 36.72 -23.85
C THR A 125 -28.15 37.38 -24.80
N PRO A 126 -28.60 37.80 -26.01
CA PRO A 126 -27.75 38.50 -26.96
C PRO A 126 -27.15 39.76 -26.32
N PRO A 127 -25.89 40.13 -26.66
CA PRO A 127 -25.21 41.27 -26.05
C PRO A 127 -26.04 42.56 -26.07
N GLU A 128 -26.77 42.81 -27.16
CA GLU A 128 -27.66 43.96 -27.37
C GLU A 128 -28.82 44.05 -26.37
N TRP A 129 -29.17 42.96 -25.67
CA TRP A 129 -30.28 42.92 -24.71
C TRP A 129 -29.80 42.95 -23.25
N ARG A 130 -28.49 42.88 -22.99
CA ARG A 130 -27.93 42.95 -21.63
C ARG A 130 -27.99 44.34 -21.02
N GLU A 131 -28.01 45.38 -21.84
CA GLU A 131 -27.95 46.79 -21.41
C GLU A 131 -29.32 47.37 -21.00
N TYR A 132 -30.41 46.63 -21.19
CA TYR A 132 -31.78 47.10 -20.91
C TYR A 132 -32.32 46.70 -19.52
N LYS A 133 -31.46 46.26 -18.60
CA LYS A 133 -31.83 45.92 -17.21
C LYS A 133 -31.68 47.08 -16.24
#